data_AF-B6IEC7-F1
#
_entry.id   AF-B6IEC7-F1
#
_cell.length_a   1.000
_cell.length_b   1.000
_cell.length_c   1.000
_cell.angle_alpha   90.00
_cell.angle_beta   90.00
_cell.angle_gamma   90.00
#
_symmetry.space_group_name_H-M   'P 1'
#
loop_
_entity.id
_entity.type
_entity.pdbx_description
1 polymer ?
#
loop_
_entity_poly.entity_id
_entity_poly.type
_entity_poly.pdbx_seq_one_letter_code
_entity_poly.pdbx_strand_id
1 'polypeptide(L)'
;MNPWILLACLCSGAQGLTGPEQVHIAFYTSPWDISVSWITFEQAEPSLSFGTSTSTMQDVSGTTNTWVFGGITRHSHSVILKDLKPSTQYYYQIQNRLFNFRSLPANLNSYKVCVFGDLGVYNGRSTQSIINNGIAGKFDFIVHIGDLAYDLHSNNGKLGDQYMNTLEPVISKA
;
A
#
# COMPACT_ATOMS: atom_id res chain seq x y z
N MET A 1 -30.98 5.86 -51.88
CA MET A 1 -29.64 6.33 -51.48
C MET A 1 -29.57 6.24 -49.96
N ASN A 2 -28.77 5.32 -49.46
CA ASN A 2 -28.24 5.29 -48.09
C ASN A 2 -26.70 5.42 -48.28
N PRO A 3 -25.81 5.72 -47.30
CA PRO A 3 -26.06 5.48 -45.87
C PRO A 3 -25.28 6.38 -44.85
N TRP A 4 -25.56 6.11 -43.56
CA TRP A 4 -24.73 6.28 -42.35
C TRP A 4 -24.80 7.61 -41.56
N ILE A 5 -25.71 7.62 -40.57
CA ILE A 5 -25.52 8.33 -39.31
C ILE A 5 -24.46 7.55 -38.51
N LEU A 6 -23.28 8.15 -38.30
CA LEU A 6 -22.28 7.63 -37.36
C LEU A 6 -22.73 7.98 -35.94
N LEU A 7 -23.27 6.97 -35.24
CA LEU A 7 -23.41 7.00 -33.79
C LEU A 7 -22.01 6.73 -33.23
N ALA A 8 -21.30 7.77 -32.81
CA ALA A 8 -20.07 7.62 -32.05
C ALA A 8 -20.43 7.05 -30.67
N CYS A 9 -20.33 5.73 -30.52
CA CYS A 9 -20.26 5.09 -29.22
C CYS A 9 -19.01 5.63 -28.53
N LEU A 10 -19.21 6.53 -27.57
CA LEU A 10 -18.24 6.81 -26.52
C LEU A 10 -18.11 5.51 -25.71
N CYS A 11 -17.18 4.66 -26.13
CA CYS A 11 -16.62 3.66 -25.24
C CYS A 11 -15.90 4.44 -24.15
N SER A 12 -16.60 4.71 -23.06
CA SER A 12 -15.99 5.06 -21.77
C SER A 12 -15.13 3.86 -21.38
N GLY A 13 -13.89 3.83 -21.86
CA GLY A 13 -12.88 2.94 -21.32
C GLY A 13 -12.85 3.21 -19.82
N ALA A 14 -13.10 2.16 -19.04
CA ALA A 14 -12.91 2.24 -17.60
C ALA A 14 -11.49 2.76 -17.38
N GLN A 15 -11.37 4.02 -16.93
CA GLN A 15 -10.11 4.57 -16.48
C GLN A 15 -9.69 3.66 -15.32
N GLY A 16 -8.71 2.79 -15.59
CA GLY A 16 -8.05 2.01 -14.55
C GLY A 16 -7.61 2.98 -13.47
N LEU A 17 -7.86 2.61 -12.21
CA LEU A 17 -7.64 3.41 -11.01
C LEU A 17 -6.37 4.27 -11.13
N THR A 18 -6.52 5.55 -11.44
CA THR A 18 -5.42 6.50 -11.66
C THR A 18 -4.81 7.01 -10.35
N GLY A 19 -4.92 6.22 -9.28
CA GLY A 19 -4.56 6.60 -7.92
C GLY A 19 -3.38 5.79 -7.39
N PRO A 20 -2.82 6.18 -6.24
CA PRO A 20 -1.77 5.42 -5.58
C PRO A 20 -2.32 4.03 -5.23
N GLU A 21 -1.53 3.00 -5.48
CA GLU A 21 -1.85 1.61 -5.15
C GLU A 21 -0.67 0.94 -4.43
N GLN A 22 -0.88 -0.29 -3.98
CA GLN A 22 0.11 -1.08 -3.25
C GLN A 22 0.63 -0.35 -2.00
N VAL A 23 -0.25 0.43 -1.34
CA VAL A 23 0.08 1.19 -0.14
C VAL A 23 0.46 0.26 1.00
N HIS A 24 1.65 0.44 1.57
CA HIS A 24 2.12 -0.34 2.70
C HIS A 24 2.99 0.49 3.64
N ILE A 25 3.05 0.06 4.89
CA ILE A 25 3.88 0.67 5.92
C ILE A 25 4.94 -0.32 6.44
N ALA A 26 6.05 0.21 6.93
CA ALA A 26 7.10 -0.59 7.54
C ALA A 26 7.82 0.20 8.64
N PHE A 27 8.37 -0.49 9.64
CA PHE A 27 9.32 0.12 10.57
C PHE A 27 10.54 0.64 9.81
N TYR A 28 11.06 1.78 10.26
CA TYR A 28 12.26 2.39 9.71
C TYR A 28 13.43 2.24 10.70
N THR A 29 13.98 3.35 11.20
CA THR A 29 15.13 3.35 12.11
C THR A 29 14.80 3.09 13.58
N SER A 30 13.51 3.15 13.93
CA SER A 30 12.98 3.04 15.29
C SER A 30 11.58 2.42 15.25
N PRO A 31 11.10 1.78 16.34
CA PRO A 31 9.70 1.33 16.45
C PRO A 31 8.65 2.44 16.26
N TRP A 32 9.06 3.70 16.38
CA TRP A 32 8.20 4.88 16.18
C TRP A 32 8.58 5.71 14.95
N ASP A 33 9.43 5.17 14.08
CA ASP A 33 9.65 5.70 12.75
C ASP A 33 9.00 4.75 11.74
N ILE A 34 8.08 5.26 10.95
CA ILE A 34 7.32 4.48 9.97
C ILE A 34 7.59 5.01 8.57
N SER A 35 7.99 4.12 7.67
CA SER A 35 8.00 4.36 6.23
C SER A 35 6.62 4.07 5.68
N VAL A 36 6.04 5.01 4.93
CA VAL A 36 4.83 4.82 4.12
C VAL A 36 5.25 4.76 2.66
N SER A 37 4.88 3.70 1.95
CA SER A 37 5.29 3.47 0.55
C SER A 37 4.10 3.10 -0.33
N TRP A 38 4.15 3.50 -1.60
CA TRP A 38 3.09 3.23 -2.59
C TRP A 38 3.64 3.32 -4.02
N ILE A 39 2.84 2.86 -4.99
CA ILE A 39 3.16 2.95 -6.43
C ILE A 39 2.13 3.83 -7.15
N THR A 40 2.60 4.59 -8.15
CA THR A 40 1.78 5.14 -9.23
C THR A 40 2.34 4.73 -10.60
N PHE A 41 1.48 4.69 -11.62
CA PHE A 41 1.87 4.43 -13.01
C PHE A 41 2.01 5.71 -13.85
N GLU A 42 1.56 6.83 -13.30
CA GLU A 42 1.76 8.19 -13.83
C GLU A 42 2.64 8.98 -12.85
N GLN A 43 3.31 10.01 -13.36
CA GLN A 43 4.13 10.87 -12.53
C GLN A 43 3.28 11.55 -11.44
N ALA A 44 3.72 11.44 -10.19
CA ALA A 44 3.07 12.04 -9.03
C ALA A 44 4.11 12.56 -8.04
N GLU A 45 3.72 13.54 -7.24
CA GLU A 45 4.55 14.02 -6.12
C GLU A 45 4.61 12.98 -5.00
N PRO A 46 5.79 12.66 -4.45
CA PRO A 46 5.94 11.74 -3.32
C PRO A 46 5.53 12.43 -2.03
N SER A 47 4.24 12.78 -1.89
CA SER A 47 3.72 13.51 -0.74
C SER A 47 2.47 12.87 -0.18
N LEU A 48 2.27 13.04 1.12
CA LEU A 48 1.07 12.66 1.83
C LEU A 48 0.80 13.66 2.96
N SER A 49 -0.44 13.72 3.43
CA SER A 49 -0.79 14.42 4.67
C SER A 49 -0.90 13.42 5.80
N PHE A 50 -0.41 13.72 7.01
CA PHE A 50 -0.56 12.82 8.17
C PHE A 50 -0.85 13.57 9.48
N GLY A 51 -1.48 12.88 10.44
CA GLY A 51 -1.75 13.45 11.76
C GLY A 51 -2.55 12.53 12.67
N THR A 52 -2.81 12.96 13.90
CA THR A 52 -3.65 12.21 14.87
C THR A 52 -5.14 12.49 14.73
N SER A 53 -5.51 13.40 13.82
CA SER A 53 -6.89 13.71 13.44
C SER A 53 -6.95 14.00 11.94
N THR A 54 -7.98 13.54 11.27
CA THR A 54 -8.20 13.80 9.84
C THR A 54 -8.48 15.28 9.55
N SER A 55 -8.89 16.06 10.55
CA SER A 55 -9.15 17.50 10.43
C SER A 55 -7.89 18.37 10.50
N THR A 56 -6.78 17.82 10.99
CA THR A 56 -5.54 18.56 11.26
C THR A 56 -4.32 17.72 10.87
N MET A 57 -4.24 17.37 9.59
CA MET A 57 -3.08 16.68 9.02
C MET A 57 -2.06 17.68 8.48
N GLN A 58 -0.79 17.30 8.51
CA GLN A 58 0.33 18.08 7.97
C GLN A 58 0.89 17.37 6.73
N ASP A 59 1.20 18.15 5.71
CA ASP A 59 1.82 17.63 4.49
C ASP A 59 3.30 17.34 4.73
N VAL A 60 3.73 16.19 4.23
CA VAL A 60 5.10 15.73 4.25
C VAL A 60 5.47 15.18 2.88
N SER A 61 6.70 15.48 2.46
CA SER A 61 7.26 15.00 1.20
C SER A 61 8.30 13.91 1.45
N GLY A 62 8.52 13.11 0.43
CA GLY A 62 9.41 11.97 0.44
C GLY A 62 10.20 11.86 -0.85
N THR A 63 10.50 10.63 -1.25
CA THR A 63 11.31 10.33 -2.43
C THR A 63 10.54 9.46 -3.41
N THR A 64 10.93 9.55 -4.69
CA THR A 64 10.42 8.70 -5.77
C THR A 64 11.57 7.97 -6.41
N ASN A 65 11.43 6.66 -6.59
CA ASN A 65 12.27 5.87 -7.48
C ASN A 65 11.43 5.45 -8.70
N THR A 66 11.90 5.74 -9.91
CA THR A 66 11.20 5.43 -11.15
C THR A 66 11.95 4.35 -11.92
N TRP A 67 11.22 3.33 -12.38
CA TRP A 67 11.80 2.22 -13.12
C TRP A 67 10.84 1.69 -14.18
N VAL A 68 11.40 0.98 -15.16
CA VAL A 68 10.64 0.40 -16.27
C VAL A 68 10.95 -1.10 -16.36
N PHE A 69 9.91 -1.91 -16.43
CA PHE A 69 10.04 -3.35 -16.66
C PHE A 69 8.89 -3.86 -17.51
N GLY A 70 9.21 -4.68 -18.52
CA GLY A 70 8.21 -5.21 -19.45
C GLY A 70 7.36 -4.13 -20.12
N GLY A 71 7.95 -2.95 -20.38
CA GLY A 71 7.29 -1.79 -20.99
C GLY A 71 6.37 -0.97 -20.07
N ILE A 72 6.33 -1.29 -18.77
CA ILE A 72 5.50 -0.57 -17.78
C ILE A 72 6.41 0.28 -16.91
N THR A 73 6.17 1.59 -16.91
CA THR A 73 6.81 2.54 -16.00
C THR A 73 6.08 2.52 -14.66
N ARG A 74 6.84 2.40 -13.57
CA ARG A 74 6.33 2.48 -12.20
C ARG A 74 7.11 3.52 -11.41
N HIS A 75 6.40 4.30 -10.61
CA HIS A 75 6.96 5.26 -9.68
C HIS A 75 6.72 4.73 -8.26
N SER A 76 7.77 4.30 -7.58
CA SER A 76 7.73 3.90 -6.18
C SER A 76 8.01 5.11 -5.31
N HIS A 77 7.06 5.49 -4.47
CA HIS A 77 7.18 6.61 -3.56
C HIS A 77 7.39 6.12 -2.12
N SER A 78 8.13 6.89 -1.33
CA SER A 78 8.32 6.61 0.10
C SER A 78 8.42 7.89 0.91
N VAL A 79 7.69 7.95 2.03
CA VAL A 79 7.71 9.05 3.01
C VAL A 79 8.06 8.46 4.37
N ILE A 80 8.99 9.09 5.09
CA ILE A 80 9.37 8.67 6.44
C ILE A 80 8.69 9.57 7.48
N LEU A 81 7.84 8.96 8.31
CA LEU A 81 7.20 9.59 9.46
C LEU A 81 8.04 9.28 10.70
N LYS A 82 8.61 10.30 11.33
CA LYS A 82 9.53 10.15 12.48
C LYS A 82 8.91 10.58 13.78
N ASP A 83 9.51 10.11 14.88
CA ASP A 83 9.21 10.57 16.24
C ASP A 83 7.73 10.42 16.62
N LEU A 84 7.09 9.35 16.13
CA LEU A 84 5.68 9.10 16.40
C LEU A 84 5.47 8.81 17.90
N LYS A 85 4.36 9.31 18.44
CA LYS A 85 4.00 9.04 19.83
C LYS A 85 3.65 7.55 19.96
N PRO A 86 4.09 6.85 21.02
CA PRO A 86 3.71 5.46 21.24
C PRO A 86 2.19 5.27 21.39
N SER A 87 1.67 4.08 21.10
CA SER A 87 0.26 3.70 21.31
C SER A 87 -0.77 4.64 20.65
N THR A 88 -0.39 5.38 19.61
CA THR A 88 -1.15 6.49 19.06
C THR A 88 -1.72 6.13 17.69
N GLN A 89 -3.00 6.46 17.48
CA GLN A 89 -3.64 6.36 16.17
C GLN A 89 -3.19 7.51 15.28
N TYR A 90 -2.67 7.17 14.10
CA TYR A 90 -2.36 8.10 13.04
C TYR A 90 -3.27 7.85 11.83
N TYR A 91 -3.58 8.94 11.15
CA TYR A 91 -4.23 8.96 9.85
C TYR A 91 -3.22 9.50 8.85
N TYR A 92 -3.23 8.95 7.65
CA TYR A 92 -2.45 9.47 6.54
C TYR A 92 -3.25 9.39 5.26
N GLN A 93 -3.09 10.39 4.41
CA GLN A 93 -3.84 10.56 3.18
C GLN A 93 -2.88 10.73 2.00
N ILE A 94 -3.02 9.86 1.01
CA ILE A 94 -2.27 9.92 -0.25
C ILE A 94 -3.29 10.25 -1.33
N GLN A 95 -3.18 11.45 -1.91
CA GLN A 95 -4.20 11.99 -2.82
C GLN A 95 -5.62 11.93 -2.20
N ASN A 96 -6.54 11.15 -2.75
CA ASN A 96 -7.90 10.98 -2.25
C ASN A 96 -8.11 9.74 -1.37
N ARG A 97 -7.05 8.97 -1.09
CA ARG A 97 -7.12 7.72 -0.33
C ARG A 97 -6.69 7.95 1.12
N LEU A 98 -7.62 7.72 2.05
CA LEU A 98 -7.39 7.85 3.50
C LEU A 98 -7.10 6.49 4.12
N PHE A 99 -6.02 6.44 4.90
CA PHE A 99 -5.57 5.27 5.62
C PHE A 99 -5.31 5.63 7.09
N ASN A 100 -5.04 4.61 7.90
CA ASN A 100 -4.73 4.79 9.29
C ASN A 100 -3.90 3.62 9.82
N PHE A 101 -3.05 3.88 10.82
CA PHE A 101 -2.29 2.86 11.52
C PHE A 101 -2.12 3.27 12.98
N ARG A 102 -1.74 2.31 13.83
CA ARG A 102 -1.45 2.57 15.24
C ARG A 102 0.01 2.27 15.54
N SER A 103 0.72 3.25 16.11
CA SER A 103 2.10 3.05 16.52
C SER A 103 2.22 2.09 17.70
N LEU A 104 3.36 1.40 17.79
CA LEU A 104 3.64 0.45 18.87
C LEU A 104 3.65 1.10 20.26
N PRO A 105 3.34 0.33 21.32
CA PRO A 105 3.43 0.83 22.69
C PRO A 105 4.86 1.17 23.10
N ALA A 106 5.01 2.04 24.09
CA ALA A 106 6.31 2.39 24.67
C ALA A 106 7.02 1.16 25.28
N ASN A 107 6.22 0.27 25.88
CA ASN A 107 6.67 -1.00 26.42
C ASN A 107 6.52 -2.10 25.36
N LEU A 108 7.64 -2.55 24.80
CA LEU A 108 7.70 -3.53 23.73
C LEU A 108 7.59 -4.99 24.22
N ASN A 109 6.90 -5.26 25.33
CA ASN A 109 6.71 -6.61 25.85
C ASN A 109 5.30 -7.19 25.63
N SER A 110 4.39 -6.42 25.03
CA SER A 110 2.97 -6.82 24.91
C SER A 110 2.39 -6.65 23.51
N TYR A 111 3.23 -6.71 22.47
CA TYR A 111 2.76 -6.70 21.08
C TYR A 111 2.40 -8.12 20.60
N LYS A 112 1.57 -8.19 19.57
CA LYS A 112 1.16 -9.41 18.87
C LYS A 112 1.66 -9.35 17.44
N VAL A 113 2.25 -10.43 16.96
CA VAL A 113 2.84 -10.50 15.61
C VAL A 113 2.11 -11.53 14.78
N CYS A 114 1.82 -11.19 13.53
CA CYS A 114 1.49 -12.16 12.50
C CYS A 114 2.78 -12.55 11.76
N VAL A 115 3.18 -13.81 11.85
CA VAL A 115 4.36 -14.32 11.17
C VAL A 115 3.93 -15.31 10.10
N PHE A 116 4.37 -15.08 8.86
CA PHE A 116 4.14 -16.01 7.75
C PHE A 116 5.22 -15.87 6.68
N GLY A 117 5.40 -16.90 5.88
CA GLY A 117 6.24 -16.92 4.68
C GLY A 117 5.49 -17.64 3.56
N ASP A 118 6.15 -17.78 2.42
CA ASP A 118 5.68 -18.66 1.35
C ASP A 118 4.26 -18.33 0.86
N LEU A 119 3.96 -17.03 0.74
CA LEU A 119 2.65 -16.55 0.36
C LEU A 119 2.66 -16.12 -1.10
N GLY A 120 2.09 -16.96 -1.95
CA GLY A 120 1.89 -16.67 -3.37
C GLY A 120 0.53 -16.04 -3.68
N VAL A 121 0.43 -15.45 -4.88
CA VAL A 121 -0.87 -15.09 -5.47
C VAL A 121 -1.70 -16.36 -5.73
N TYR A 122 -1.05 -17.38 -6.29
CA TYR A 122 -1.63 -18.71 -6.45
C TYR A 122 -1.41 -19.52 -5.17
N ASN A 123 -2.42 -20.31 -4.77
CA ASN A 123 -2.38 -21.12 -3.56
C ASN A 123 -2.12 -20.32 -2.26
N GLY A 124 -2.40 -19.02 -2.23
CA GLY A 124 -2.38 -18.18 -1.02
C GLY A 124 -3.51 -18.54 -0.03
N ARG A 125 -3.50 -19.78 0.50
CA ARG A 125 -4.55 -20.33 1.36
C ARG A 125 -4.80 -19.48 2.61
N SER A 126 -3.74 -18.85 3.11
CA SER A 126 -3.77 -18.04 4.32
C SER A 126 -4.13 -16.57 4.06
N THR A 127 -4.13 -16.10 2.80
CA THR A 127 -4.30 -14.67 2.45
C THR A 127 -5.56 -14.08 3.08
N GLN A 128 -6.71 -14.74 2.91
CA GLN A 128 -7.97 -14.25 3.48
C GLN A 128 -7.94 -14.22 5.01
N SER A 129 -7.31 -15.21 5.64
CA SER A 129 -7.17 -15.27 7.09
C SER A 129 -6.29 -14.13 7.61
N ILE A 130 -5.17 -13.84 6.95
CA ILE A 130 -4.26 -12.75 7.29
C ILE A 130 -5.00 -11.40 7.21
N ILE A 131 -5.69 -11.15 6.09
CA ILE A 131 -6.46 -9.92 5.88
C ILE A 131 -7.55 -9.78 6.94
N ASN A 132 -8.36 -10.81 7.17
CA ASN A 132 -9.47 -10.75 8.12
C ASN A 132 -8.98 -10.52 9.55
N ASN A 133 -7.92 -11.21 9.98
CA ASN A 133 -7.39 -11.07 11.34
C ASN A 133 -6.66 -9.73 11.52
N GLY A 134 -6.02 -9.20 10.48
CA GLY A 134 -5.39 -7.88 10.50
C GLY A 134 -6.40 -6.76 10.58
N ILE A 135 -7.45 -6.79 9.74
CA ILE A 135 -8.57 -5.84 9.81
C ILE A 135 -9.27 -5.90 11.17
N ALA A 136 -9.36 -7.08 11.78
CA ALA A 136 -9.91 -7.27 13.12
C ALA A 136 -8.96 -6.86 14.26
N GLY A 137 -7.75 -6.36 13.97
CA GLY A 137 -6.78 -5.91 14.97
C GLY A 137 -6.23 -7.03 15.87
N LYS A 138 -6.11 -8.26 15.35
CA LYS A 138 -5.60 -9.40 16.14
C LYS A 138 -4.09 -9.40 16.33
N PHE A 139 -3.37 -8.63 15.53
CA PHE A 139 -1.93 -8.42 15.62
C PHE A 139 -1.59 -6.95 15.37
N ASP A 140 -0.46 -6.52 15.91
CA ASP A 140 0.03 -5.14 15.83
C ASP A 140 0.92 -4.93 14.62
N PHE A 141 1.65 -5.95 14.17
CA PHE A 141 2.45 -5.90 12.95
C PHE A 141 2.69 -7.28 12.32
N ILE A 142 3.20 -7.26 11.09
CA ILE A 142 3.52 -8.44 10.29
C ILE A 142 5.03 -8.64 10.19
N VAL A 143 5.47 -9.90 10.29
CA VAL A 143 6.80 -10.32 9.87
C VAL A 143 6.64 -11.35 8.74
N HIS A 144 6.94 -10.92 7.52
CA HIS A 144 6.97 -11.81 6.36
C HIS A 144 8.37 -12.42 6.20
N ILE A 145 8.51 -13.73 6.33
CA ILE A 145 9.81 -14.42 6.42
C ILE A 145 10.35 -14.94 5.07
N GLY A 146 10.06 -14.22 3.98
CA GLY A 146 10.51 -14.59 2.62
C GLY A 146 9.44 -15.27 1.75
N ASP A 147 9.79 -15.49 0.49
CA ASP A 147 8.92 -16.04 -0.57
C ASP A 147 7.63 -15.23 -0.81
N LEU A 148 7.84 -13.98 -1.25
CA LEU A 148 6.79 -13.04 -1.62
C LEU A 148 6.29 -13.33 -3.04
N ALA A 149 4.97 -13.52 -3.18
CA ALA A 149 4.21 -13.70 -4.43
C ALA A 149 4.53 -14.94 -5.28
N TYR A 150 5.79 -15.38 -5.26
CA TYR A 150 6.45 -16.19 -6.27
C TYR A 150 6.45 -15.52 -7.66
N ASP A 151 7.56 -15.66 -8.39
CA ASP A 151 7.69 -15.16 -9.76
C ASP A 151 7.26 -13.71 -9.97
N LEU A 152 7.75 -12.78 -9.13
CA LEU A 152 7.42 -11.35 -9.19
C LEU A 152 7.55 -10.73 -10.60
N HIS A 153 8.44 -11.27 -11.42
CA HIS A 153 8.67 -10.83 -12.81
C HIS A 153 7.57 -11.25 -13.80
N SER A 154 6.70 -12.20 -13.44
CA SER A 154 5.63 -12.71 -14.29
C SER A 154 4.68 -11.62 -14.75
N ASN A 155 4.19 -11.75 -15.99
CA ASN A 155 3.26 -10.81 -16.61
C ASN A 155 3.79 -9.35 -16.52
N ASN A 156 5.07 -9.14 -16.84
CA ASN A 156 5.73 -7.82 -16.79
C ASN A 156 5.63 -7.14 -15.42
N GLY A 157 5.71 -7.92 -14.34
CA GLY A 157 5.62 -7.43 -12.96
C GLY A 157 4.20 -7.37 -12.39
N LYS A 158 3.17 -7.60 -13.21
CA LYS A 158 1.76 -7.49 -12.76
C LYS A 158 1.36 -8.52 -11.71
N LEU A 159 2.07 -9.65 -11.64
CA LEU A 159 1.84 -10.62 -10.55
C LEU A 159 2.25 -10.03 -9.19
N GLY A 160 3.36 -9.29 -9.15
CA GLY A 160 3.78 -8.54 -7.95
C GLY A 160 2.79 -7.42 -7.61
N ASP A 161 2.33 -6.67 -8.62
CA ASP A 161 1.30 -5.64 -8.42
C ASP A 161 0.02 -6.24 -7.80
N GLN A 162 -0.45 -7.38 -8.33
CA GLN A 162 -1.60 -8.11 -7.80
C GLN A 162 -1.38 -8.58 -6.36
N TYR A 163 -0.20 -9.11 -6.05
CA TYR A 163 0.14 -9.58 -4.71
C TYR A 163 0.05 -8.45 -3.67
N MET A 164 0.70 -7.33 -3.95
CA MET A 164 0.72 -6.17 -3.06
C MET A 164 -0.68 -5.56 -2.92
N ASN A 165 -1.43 -5.42 -4.02
CA ASN A 165 -2.81 -4.92 -4.00
C ASN A 165 -3.75 -5.83 -3.22
N THR A 166 -3.53 -7.15 -3.24
CA THR A 166 -4.34 -8.11 -2.47
C THR A 166 -4.14 -7.94 -0.96
N LEU A 167 -2.90 -7.67 -0.52
CA LEU A 167 -2.56 -7.51 0.89
C LEU A 167 -2.71 -6.06 1.40
N GLU A 168 -2.79 -5.07 0.51
CA GLU A 168 -2.93 -3.65 0.85
C GLU A 168 -3.91 -3.35 1.99
N PRO A 169 -5.11 -3.99 2.07
CA PRO A 169 -6.05 -3.71 3.15
C PRO A 169 -5.51 -3.95 4.56
N VAL A 170 -4.50 -4.81 4.71
CA VAL A 170 -3.83 -5.09 5.98
C VAL A 170 -2.46 -4.42 6.09
N ILE A 171 -1.62 -4.47 5.05
CA ILE A 171 -0.24 -3.92 5.12
C ILE A 171 -0.19 -2.39 5.05
N SER A 172 -1.28 -1.72 4.68
CA SER A 172 -1.40 -0.26 4.82
C SER A 172 -1.67 0.19 6.27
N LYS A 173 -1.90 -0.75 7.20
CA LYS A 173 -2.33 -0.47 8.57
C LYS A 173 -1.49 -1.12 9.67
N ALA A 174 -0.88 -2.28 9.38
CA ALA A 174 -0.17 -3.15 10.32
C ALA A 174 1.25 -3.45 9.83
#